data_AF-A0AAE4AZZ2-F1
#
_entry.id   AF-A0AAE4AZZ2-F1
#
_cell.length_a   1.000
_cell.length_b   1.000
_cell.length_c   1.000
_cell.angle_alpha   90.00
_cell.angle_beta   90.00
_cell.angle_gamma   90.00
#
_symmetry.space_group_name_H-M   'P 1'
#
loop_
_entity.id
_entity.type
_entity.pdbx_description
1 polymer ?
#
loop_
_entity_poly.entity_id
_entity_poly.type
_entity_poly.pdbx_seq_one_letter_code
_entity_poly.pdbx_strand_id
1 'polypeptide(L)'
;MTPEEVRRKRFGIRRFRRGIDADEVYEYLDVVAAAIDAALAEARAARVEKDRVTDGLRRWQSQFTPDPTAHQPVPMAVPRYAVSEDALRSPAWSVATASYPASGRYRVQSHE
;
A
#
# COMPACT_ATOMS: atom_id res chain seq x y z
N MET A 1 -20.43 10.90 -6.53
CA MET A 1 -21.41 9.84 -6.82
C MET A 1 -21.56 8.99 -5.58
N THR A 2 -22.55 9.32 -4.76
CA THR A 2 -22.97 8.52 -3.60
C THR A 2 -24.03 7.50 -4.04
N PRO A 3 -24.21 6.39 -3.30
CA PRO A 3 -25.31 5.45 -3.52
C PRO A 3 -26.68 6.15 -3.61
N GLU A 4 -26.93 7.12 -2.72
CA GLU A 4 -28.16 7.91 -2.74
C GLU A 4 -28.28 8.87 -3.93
N GLU A 5 -27.18 9.35 -4.50
CA GLU A 5 -27.22 10.04 -5.79
C GLU A 5 -27.64 9.11 -6.93
N VAL A 6 -27.29 7.82 -6.87
CA VAL A 6 -27.70 6.83 -7.86
C VAL A 6 -29.20 6.54 -7.76
N ARG A 7 -29.69 6.23 -6.56
CA ARG A 7 -31.12 5.94 -6.30
C ARG A 7 -32.04 7.11 -6.66
N ARG A 8 -31.55 8.34 -6.51
CA ARG A 8 -32.31 9.57 -6.82
C ARG A 8 -32.23 10.00 -8.28
N LYS A 9 -31.41 9.38 -9.13
CA LYS A 9 -31.45 9.69 -10.56
C LYS A 9 -32.82 9.39 -11.13
N ARG A 10 -33.29 10.28 -12.00
CA ARG A 10 -34.55 10.13 -12.74
C ARG A 10 -34.26 10.33 -14.21
N PHE A 11 -34.76 9.42 -15.04
CA PHE A 11 -34.64 9.51 -16.49
C PHE A 11 -35.96 9.96 -17.11
N GLY A 12 -35.89 10.86 -18.09
CA GLY A 12 -37.08 11.35 -18.77
C GLY A 12 -37.65 10.31 -19.74
N ILE A 13 -38.96 10.04 -19.65
CA ILE A 13 -39.67 9.12 -20.54
C ILE A 13 -39.97 9.86 -21.86
N ARG A 14 -39.36 9.42 -22.97
CA ARG A 14 -39.68 9.95 -24.31
C ARG A 14 -40.73 9.07 -24.99
N ARG A 15 -41.98 9.54 -25.03
CA ARG A 15 -43.17 8.83 -25.58
C ARG A 15 -43.06 8.28 -27.01
N PHE A 16 -42.13 8.78 -27.82
CA PHE A 16 -42.10 8.48 -29.27
C PHE A 16 -40.88 7.65 -29.72
N ARG A 17 -40.10 7.06 -28.80
CA ARG A 17 -39.03 6.11 -29.17
C ARG A 17 -39.13 4.84 -28.34
N ARG A 18 -38.86 3.67 -28.94
CA ARG A 18 -38.58 2.43 -28.20
C ARG A 18 -37.40 2.72 -27.26
N GLY A 19 -37.70 2.82 -25.97
CA GLY A 19 -36.71 2.99 -24.90
C GLY A 19 -36.49 1.69 -24.14
N ILE A 20 -35.46 1.69 -23.29
CA ILE A 20 -35.27 0.66 -22.26
C ILE A 20 -36.42 0.79 -21.25
N ASP A 21 -36.89 -0.34 -20.71
CA ASP A 21 -37.90 -0.35 -19.64
C ASP A 21 -37.41 0.47 -18.45
N ALA A 22 -38.24 1.41 -17.99
CA ALA A 22 -37.87 2.30 -16.90
C ALA A 22 -37.71 1.52 -15.60
N ASP A 23 -38.55 0.52 -15.37
CA ASP A 23 -38.53 -0.27 -14.14
C ASP A 23 -37.25 -1.11 -14.06
N GLU A 24 -36.87 -1.78 -15.16
CA GLU A 24 -35.60 -2.51 -15.28
C GLU A 24 -34.38 -1.61 -15.00
N VAL A 25 -34.40 -0.37 -15.52
CA VAL A 25 -33.34 0.59 -15.24
C VAL A 25 -33.26 0.91 -13.75
N TYR A 26 -34.40 1.17 -13.10
CA TYR A 26 -34.41 1.52 -11.67
C TYR A 26 -33.99 0.34 -10.79
N GLU A 27 -34.39 -0.90 -11.12
CA GLU A 27 -33.91 -2.10 -10.44
C GLU A 27 -32.38 -2.25 -10.58
N TYR A 28 -31.85 -2.03 -11.78
CA TYR A 28 -30.41 -2.06 -12.00
C TYR A 28 -29.68 -0.96 -11.20
N LEU A 29 -30.24 0.24 -11.11
CA LEU A 29 -29.65 1.31 -10.31
C LEU A 29 -29.61 0.98 -8.82
N ASP A 30 -30.58 0.23 -8.29
CA ASP A 30 -30.55 -0.23 -6.90
C ASP A 30 -29.43 -1.24 -6.66
N VAL A 31 -29.20 -2.15 -7.60
CA VAL A 31 -28.04 -3.08 -7.56
C VAL A 31 -26.72 -2.32 -7.61
N VAL A 32 -26.62 -1.32 -8.51
CA VAL A 32 -25.42 -0.47 -8.60
C VAL A 32 -25.20 0.33 -7.33
N ALA A 33 -26.25 0.89 -6.72
CA ALA A 33 -26.14 1.63 -5.47
C ALA A 33 -25.61 0.71 -4.36
N ALA A 34 -26.14 -0.51 -4.24
CA ALA A 34 -25.68 -1.51 -3.28
C ALA A 34 -24.20 -1.90 -3.51
N ALA A 35 -23.77 -2.05 -4.77
CA ALA A 35 -22.38 -2.33 -5.10
C ALA A 35 -21.44 -1.18 -4.71
N ILE A 36 -21.86 0.08 -4.91
CA ILE A 36 -21.08 1.26 -4.48
C ILE A 36 -21.00 1.30 -2.95
N ASP A 37 -22.09 1.01 -2.24
CA ASP A 37 -22.09 0.92 -0.78
C ASP A 37 -21.06 -0.11 -0.28
N ALA A 38 -21.08 -1.32 -0.85
CA ALA A 38 -20.15 -2.38 -0.50
C ALA A 38 -18.68 -1.97 -0.74
N ALA A 39 -18.37 -1.41 -1.92
CA ALA A 39 -17.04 -0.96 -2.25
C ALA A 39 -16.54 0.16 -1.31
N LEU A 40 -17.43 1.08 -0.92
CA LEU A 40 -17.08 2.13 0.04
C LEU A 40 -16.82 1.57 1.44
N ALA A 41 -17.57 0.55 1.86
CA ALA A 41 -17.34 -0.14 3.14
C ALA A 41 -15.99 -0.86 3.15
N GLU A 42 -15.66 -1.59 2.08
CA GLU A 42 -14.37 -2.26 1.90
C GLU A 42 -13.21 -1.27 1.91
N ALA A 43 -13.34 -0.15 1.19
CA ALA A 43 -12.31 0.88 1.16
C ALA A 43 -12.06 1.51 2.54
N ARG A 44 -13.11 1.67 3.35
CA ARG A 44 -12.97 2.13 4.74
C ARG A 44 -12.25 1.09 5.59
N ALA A 45 -12.63 -0.18 5.50
CA ALA A 45 -11.97 -1.26 6.22
C ALA A 45 -10.48 -1.35 5.89
N ALA A 46 -10.13 -1.26 4.59
CA ALA A 46 -8.73 -1.29 4.14
C ALA A 46 -7.90 -0.11 4.68
N ARG A 47 -8.49 1.08 4.78
CA ARG A 47 -7.81 2.25 5.37
C ARG A 47 -7.55 2.05 6.85
N VAL A 48 -8.55 1.58 7.59
CA VAL A 48 -8.37 1.28 9.02
C VAL A 48 -7.26 0.25 9.23
N GLU A 49 -7.19 -0.78 8.39
CA GLU A 49 -6.13 -1.77 8.49
C GLU A 49 -4.75 -1.19 8.17
N LYS A 50 -4.65 -0.39 7.12
CA LYS A 50 -3.42 0.33 6.78
C LYS A 50 -2.94 1.21 7.94
N ASP A 51 -3.86 1.91 8.60
CA ASP A 51 -3.53 2.78 9.73
C ASP A 51 -2.98 1.94 10.89
N ARG A 52 -3.58 0.79 11.19
CA ARG A 52 -3.06 -0.16 12.19
C ARG A 52 -1.65 -0.63 11.88
N VAL A 53 -1.37 -1.00 10.63
CA VAL A 53 -0.03 -1.44 10.20
C VAL A 53 0.98 -0.30 10.36
N THR A 54 0.61 0.91 9.93
CA THR A 54 1.48 2.09 10.03
C THR A 54 1.77 2.46 11.48
N ASP A 55 0.77 2.38 12.36
CA ASP A 55 0.92 2.62 13.79
C ASP A 55 1.78 1.55 14.47
N GLY A 56 1.59 0.28 14.10
CA GLY A 56 2.44 -0.81 14.55
C GLY A 56 3.90 -0.59 14.18
N LEU A 57 4.16 -0.23 12.93
CA LEU A 57 5.50 0.08 12.44
C LEU A 57 6.11 1.28 13.17
N ARG A 58 5.33 2.36 13.36
CA ARG A 58 5.77 3.54 14.10
C ARG A 58 6.17 3.18 15.53
N ARG A 59 5.34 2.40 16.23
CA ARG A 59 5.63 1.95 17.61
C ARG A 59 6.91 1.11 17.67
N TRP A 60 7.07 0.17 16.74
CA TRP A 60 8.28 -0.65 16.65
C TRP A 60 9.51 0.25 16.39
N GLN A 61 9.46 1.16 15.42
CA GLN A 61 10.56 2.08 15.15
C GLN A 61 10.92 2.95 16.36
N SER A 62 9.94 3.42 17.15
CA SER A 62 10.23 4.17 18.37
C SER A 62 10.94 3.35 19.45
N GLN A 63 10.70 2.03 19.51
CA GLN A 63 11.39 1.13 20.43
C GLN A 63 12.80 0.76 19.93
N PHE A 64 12.99 0.74 18.61
CA PHE A 64 14.23 0.32 17.94
C PHE A 64 14.99 1.46 17.27
N THR A 65 14.68 2.74 17.57
CA THR A 65 15.52 3.87 17.17
C THR A 65 16.75 3.84 18.06
N PRO A 66 17.91 3.37 17.57
CA PRO A 66 19.12 3.43 18.34
C PRO A 66 19.47 4.91 18.50
N ASP A 67 20.03 5.29 19.64
CA ASP A 67 20.67 6.59 19.79
C ASP A 67 21.57 6.83 18.56
N PRO A 68 21.38 7.90 17.77
CA PRO A 68 22.20 8.18 16.60
C PRO A 68 23.68 8.34 16.95
N THR A 69 24.03 8.49 18.23
CA THR A 69 25.41 8.50 18.74
C THR A 69 25.92 7.12 19.20
N ALA A 70 25.05 6.10 19.30
CA ALA A 70 25.45 4.73 19.60
C ALA A 70 26.07 3.98 18.40
N HIS A 71 25.90 4.49 17.18
CA HIS A 71 26.69 4.08 16.03
C HIS A 71 27.72 5.18 15.74
N GLN A 72 28.96 4.99 16.19
CA GLN A 72 30.09 5.81 15.77
C GLN A 72 30.04 5.95 14.23
N PRO A 73 30.07 7.17 13.65
CA PRO A 73 29.89 7.33 12.21
C PRO A 73 31.03 6.61 11.48
N VAL A 74 30.72 5.49 10.84
CA VAL A 74 31.61 4.88 9.87
C VAL A 74 31.77 5.87 8.71
N PRO A 75 32.99 6.28 8.34
CA PRO A 75 33.18 7.17 7.19
C PRO A 75 32.74 6.41 5.94
N MET A 76 31.52 6.69 5.47
CA MET A 76 30.97 6.13 4.24
C MET A 76 31.74 6.71 3.06
N ALA A 77 32.81 6.02 2.64
CA ALA A 77 33.33 6.17 1.29
C ALA A 77 32.24 5.64 0.35
N VAL A 78 31.48 6.55 -0.26
CA VAL A 78 30.39 6.21 -1.20
C VAL A 78 31.03 5.49 -2.40
N PRO A 79 30.86 4.16 -2.56
CA PRO A 79 31.39 3.50 -3.74
C PRO A 79 30.57 3.97 -4.93
N ARG A 80 31.23 4.61 -5.89
CA ARG A 80 30.62 5.05 -7.14
C ARG A 80 30.32 3.79 -7.96
N TYR A 81 29.12 3.23 -7.82
CA TYR A 81 28.71 2.07 -8.59
C TYR A 81 28.81 2.40 -10.08
N ALA A 82 29.76 1.78 -10.78
CA ALA A 82 29.72 1.69 -12.23
C ALA A 82 28.58 0.72 -12.57
N VAL A 83 27.44 1.27 -12.98
CA VAL A 83 26.32 0.47 -13.46
C VAL A 83 26.77 -0.21 -14.75
N SER A 84 26.96 -1.53 -14.71
CA SER A 84 27.12 -2.35 -15.91
C SER A 84 25.78 -2.39 -16.65
N GLU A 85 25.78 -2.13 -17.97
CA GLU A 85 24.58 -2.13 -18.83
C GLU A 85 23.77 -3.45 -18.75
N ASP A 86 24.39 -4.54 -18.32
CA ASP A 86 23.74 -5.84 -18.10
C ASP A 86 22.64 -5.80 -17.02
N ALA A 87 22.75 -4.87 -16.06
CA ALA A 87 21.75 -4.65 -15.02
C ALA A 87 20.41 -4.10 -15.55
N LEU A 88 20.41 -3.47 -16.72
CA LEU A 88 19.20 -2.94 -17.37
C LEU A 88 18.37 -4.04 -18.07
N ARG A 89 18.88 -5.27 -18.17
CA ARG A 89 18.16 -6.41 -18.78
C ARG A 89 17.46 -7.32 -17.78
N SER A 90 17.63 -7.11 -16.47
CA SER A 90 16.97 -7.93 -15.44
C SER A 90 15.60 -7.39 -15.03
N PRO A 91 14.58 -8.24 -14.87
CA PRO A 91 13.25 -7.81 -14.43
C PRO A 91 13.27 -7.30 -12.99
N ALA A 92 12.49 -6.23 -12.77
CA ALA A 92 12.52 -5.36 -11.61
C ALA A 92 12.02 -6.03 -10.31
N TRP A 93 12.86 -6.83 -9.65
CA TRP A 93 12.85 -7.00 -8.19
C TRP A 93 14.15 -7.60 -7.62
N SER A 94 15.24 -7.69 -8.39
CA SER A 94 16.52 -8.19 -7.85
C SER A 94 17.07 -7.24 -6.77
N VAL A 95 16.81 -7.60 -5.53
CA VAL A 95 17.41 -7.01 -4.35
C VAL A 95 18.90 -7.36 -4.40
N ALA A 96 19.76 -6.40 -4.69
CA ALA A 96 21.19 -6.58 -4.55
C ALA A 96 21.47 -6.85 -3.06
N THR A 97 21.74 -8.10 -2.70
CA THR A 97 22.23 -8.47 -1.37
C THR A 97 23.62 -7.86 -1.20
N ALA A 98 23.68 -6.69 -0.57
CA ALA A 98 24.93 -6.13 -0.10
C ALA A 98 25.50 -7.05 0.98
N SER A 99 26.48 -7.88 0.61
CA SER A 99 27.20 -8.73 1.53
C SER A 99 28.17 -7.85 2.34
N TYR A 100 27.87 -7.66 3.61
CA TYR A 100 28.78 -6.98 4.54
C TYR A 100 29.84 -7.98 5.03
N PRO A 101 31.14 -7.62 5.04
CA PRO A 101 32.14 -8.44 5.68
C PRO A 101 31.93 -8.43 7.21
N ALA A 102 31.81 -9.63 7.76
CA ALA A 102 31.75 -9.86 9.20
C ALA A 102 33.07 -9.44 9.86
N SER A 103 33.09 -8.30 10.55
CA SER A 103 34.18 -7.96 11.46
C SER A 103 33.65 -7.28 12.73
N GLY A 104 33.67 -8.04 13.83
CA GLY A 104 33.29 -7.56 15.16
C GLY A 104 33.21 -8.69 16.18
N ARG A 105 34.35 -9.05 16.76
CA ARG A 105 34.54 -10.14 17.73
C ARG A 105 33.55 -10.05 18.91
N TYR A 106 32.74 -11.09 19.11
CA TYR A 106 32.14 -11.35 20.42
C TYR A 106 33.16 -12.13 21.28
N ARG A 107 33.62 -11.51 22.38
CA ARG A 107 34.39 -12.21 23.42
C ARG A 107 33.38 -12.92 24.32
N VAL A 108 33.35 -14.25 24.26
CA VAL A 108 32.68 -15.10 25.25
C VAL A 108 33.53 -15.05 26.52
N GLN A 109 32.96 -14.56 27.62
CA GLN A 109 33.56 -14.73 28.95
C GLN A 109 33.14 -16.09 29.49
N SER A 110 34.12 -16.91 29.84
CA SER A 110 33.95 -18.11 30.66
C SER A 110 33.71 -17.70 32.10
N HIS A 111 32.80 -18.39 32.80
CA HIS A 111 32.89 -18.53 34.25
C HIS A 111 32.57 -19.99 34.60
N GLU A 112 33.62 -20.64 35.15
CA GLU A 112 33.79 -21.97 35.77
C GLU A 112 32.89 -23.15 35.39
#